data_AF-A0A6J5U438-F1
#
_entry.id   AF-A0A6J5U438-F1
#
_cell.length_a   1.000
_cell.length_b   1.000
_cell.length_c   1.000
_cell.angle_alpha   90.00
_cell.angle_beta   90.00
_cell.angle_gamma   90.00
#
_symmetry.space_group_name_H-M   'P 1'
#
loop_
_entity.id
_entity.type
_entity.pdbx_description
1 polymer ?
#
loop_
_entity_poly.entity_id
_entity_poly.type
_entity_poly.pdbx_seq_one_letter_code
_entity_poly.pdbx_strand_id
1 'polypeptide(L)'
;MANALDEWMSSKDEFYIPQVRDDKKPKAGLAFKSLDETYEFYNDYAKNAGFTIRISKEKKKKETGEVVWKRYFCFKVFGSKSGAPSPTLKRA
;
A
#
# COMPACT_ATOMS: atom_id res chain seq x y z
N MET A 1 -20.84 -20.75 -30.69
CA MET A 1 -19.48 -21.02 -30.19
C MET A 1 -19.00 -19.75 -29.51
N ALA A 2 -19.36 -19.55 -28.24
CA ALA A 2 -18.78 -18.46 -27.45
C ALA A 2 -17.36 -18.91 -27.07
N ASN A 3 -16.36 -18.07 -27.35
CA ASN A 3 -14.96 -18.44 -27.16
C ASN A 3 -14.61 -18.45 -25.67
N ALA A 4 -14.00 -19.55 -25.20
CA ALA A 4 -13.54 -19.77 -23.83
C ALA A 4 -12.49 -18.77 -23.30
N LEU A 5 -12.14 -17.75 -24.10
CA LEU A 5 -11.35 -16.59 -23.69
C LEU A 5 -12.20 -15.51 -22.98
N ASP A 6 -13.52 -15.48 -23.22
CA ASP A 6 -14.44 -14.58 -22.51
C ASP A 6 -14.72 -15.09 -21.08
N GLU A 7 -14.65 -16.41 -20.87
CA GLU A 7 -14.90 -17.05 -19.57
C GLU A 7 -13.67 -17.05 -18.63
N TRP A 8 -12.44 -16.92 -19.15
CA TRP A 8 -11.23 -16.83 -18.32
C TRP A 8 -10.90 -15.39 -17.89
N MET A 9 -11.49 -14.38 -18.52
CA MET A 9 -11.47 -13.01 -18.01
C MET A 9 -12.50 -12.77 -16.89
N SER A 10 -13.26 -13.80 -16.52
CA SER A 10 -14.27 -13.80 -15.45
C SER A 10 -13.78 -14.52 -14.17
N SER A 11 -12.47 -14.65 -13.97
CA SER A 11 -11.92 -15.02 -12.65
C SER A 11 -11.68 -13.75 -11.85
N LYS A 12 -12.33 -13.64 -10.69
CA LYS A 12 -12.39 -12.46 -9.83
C LYS A 12 -11.02 -12.00 -9.31
N ASP A 13 -10.29 -11.21 -10.09
CA ASP A 13 -9.45 -10.16 -9.52
C ASP A 13 -10.35 -8.95 -9.23
N GLU A 14 -11.11 -9.06 -8.14
CA GLU A 14 -11.86 -7.92 -7.61
C GLU A 14 -10.83 -6.87 -7.17
N PHE A 15 -10.55 -5.90 -8.05
CA PHE A 15 -9.64 -4.81 -7.77
C PHE A 15 -10.10 -4.08 -6.51
N TYR A 16 -9.34 -4.27 -5.42
CA TYR A 16 -9.63 -3.59 -4.17
C TYR A 16 -9.08 -2.17 -4.20
N ILE A 17 -9.99 -1.20 -4.35
CA ILE A 17 -9.70 0.23 -4.23
C ILE A 17 -10.22 0.69 -2.86
N PRO A 18 -9.32 1.05 -1.92
CA PRO A 18 -9.75 1.47 -0.58
C PRO A 18 -10.48 2.81 -0.60
N GLN A 19 -11.58 2.90 0.14
CA GLN A 19 -12.43 4.10 0.26
C GLN A 19 -11.84 5.11 1.25
N VAL A 20 -10.68 5.69 0.90
CA VAL A 20 -10.01 6.74 1.68
C VAL A 20 -10.29 8.10 1.03
N ARG A 21 -10.34 9.19 1.80
CA ARG A 21 -10.45 10.55 1.26
C ARG A 21 -9.21 10.90 0.42
N ASP A 22 -9.38 11.65 -0.67
CA ASP A 22 -8.29 11.95 -1.61
C ASP A 22 -7.16 12.81 -1.03
N ASP A 23 -7.44 13.60 0.02
CA ASP A 23 -6.44 14.35 0.78
C ASP A 23 -5.57 13.45 1.66
N LYS A 24 -6.02 12.22 1.93
CA LYS A 24 -5.35 11.22 2.76
C LYS A 24 -4.71 10.08 1.93
N LYS A 25 -4.79 10.14 0.60
CA LYS A 25 -4.15 9.17 -0.29
C LYS A 25 -2.70 9.59 -0.59
N PRO A 26 -1.74 8.65 -0.62
CA PRO A 26 -0.39 8.93 -1.09
C PRO A 26 -0.41 9.37 -2.55
N LYS A 27 0.38 10.39 -2.89
CA LYS A 27 0.53 10.93 -4.24
C LYS A 27 2.00 10.92 -4.64
N ALA A 28 2.28 10.70 -5.92
CA ALA A 28 3.63 10.81 -6.44
C ALA A 28 4.16 12.24 -6.21
N GLY A 29 5.40 12.35 -5.73
CA GLY A 29 6.02 13.64 -5.40
C GLY A 29 5.59 14.27 -4.07
N LEU A 30 4.76 13.59 -3.26
CA LEU A 30 4.47 14.05 -1.90
C LEU A 30 5.75 14.04 -1.06
N ALA A 31 6.11 15.20 -0.52
CA ALA A 31 7.27 15.39 0.33
C ALA A 31 6.84 15.56 1.80
N PHE A 32 7.64 15.04 2.71
CA PHE A 32 7.48 15.17 4.15
C PHE A 32 8.71 15.83 4.75
N LYS A 33 8.56 16.47 5.92
CA LYS A 33 9.67 17.10 6.64
C LYS A 33 10.54 16.09 7.35
N SER A 34 9.99 14.93 7.71
CA SER A 34 10.72 13.86 8.40
C SER A 34 10.28 12.45 7.98
N LEU A 35 11.11 11.47 8.32
CA LEU A 35 10.77 10.05 8.15
C LEU A 35 9.62 9.61 9.06
N ASP A 36 9.49 10.24 10.23
CA ASP A 36 8.43 9.94 11.19
C ASP A 36 7.08 10.43 10.69
N GLU A 37 7.03 11.65 10.14
CA GLU A 37 5.82 12.20 9.49
C GLU A 37 5.39 11.33 8.30
N THR A 38 6.36 10.84 7.52
CA THR A 38 6.11 9.88 6.44
C THR A 38 5.48 8.60 6.99
N TYR A 39 6.02 8.06 8.08
CA TYR A 39 5.53 6.82 8.69
C TYR A 39 4.11 6.98 9.26
N GLU A 40 3.84 8.08 9.95
CA GLU A 40 2.51 8.39 10.48
C GLU A 40 1.48 8.55 9.37
N PHE A 41 1.82 9.26 8.29
CA PHE A 41 0.94 9.42 7.12
C PHE A 41 0.56 8.07 6.51
N TYR A 42 1.52 7.19 6.25
CA TYR A 42 1.23 5.88 5.66
C TYR A 42 0.49 4.94 6.63
N ASN A 43 0.67 5.08 7.95
CA ASN A 43 -0.12 4.36 8.94
C ASN A 43 -1.58 4.85 8.98
N ASP A 44 -1.82 6.16 8.93
CA ASP A 44 -3.17 6.75 8.87
C ASP A 44 -3.87 6.29 7.58
N TYR A 45 -3.18 6.36 6.44
CA TYR A 45 -3.69 5.83 5.17
C TYR A 45 -4.06 4.35 5.28
N ALA A 46 -3.15 3.50 5.78
CA ALA A 46 -3.38 2.07 5.89
C ALA A 46 -4.59 1.75 6.79
N LYS A 47 -4.69 2.42 7.93
CA LYS A 47 -5.83 2.28 8.85
C LYS A 47 -7.15 2.62 8.17
N ASN A 48 -7.20 3.76 7.46
CA ASN A 48 -8.40 4.16 6.70
C ASN A 48 -8.68 3.22 5.52
N ALA A 49 -7.63 2.60 4.96
CA ALA A 49 -7.70 1.64 3.87
C ALA A 49 -7.90 0.18 4.34
N GLY A 50 -8.11 -0.08 5.63
CA GLY A 50 -8.44 -1.42 6.14
C GLY A 50 -7.27 -2.41 6.24
N PHE A 51 -6.03 -1.93 6.30
CA PHE A 51 -4.85 -2.77 6.53
C PHE A 51 -3.83 -2.08 7.45
N THR A 52 -2.71 -2.73 7.75
CA THR A 52 -1.58 -2.12 8.46
C THR A 52 -0.35 -2.12 7.58
N ILE A 53 0.66 -1.30 7.91
CA ILE A 53 1.94 -1.31 7.19
C ILE A 53 3.04 -1.98 8.00
N ARG A 54 3.98 -2.60 7.30
CA ARG A 54 5.26 -3.07 7.86
C ARG A 54 6.42 -2.55 7.03
N ILE A 55 7.52 -2.20 7.70
CA ILE A 55 8.78 -1.82 7.03
C ILE A 55 9.47 -3.10 6.59
N SER A 56 9.85 -3.18 5.30
CA SER A 56 10.50 -4.37 4.75
C SER A 56 12.00 -4.19 4.58
N LYS A 57 12.40 -3.26 3.72
CA LYS A 57 13.81 -2.98 3.41
C LYS A 57 14.03 -1.48 3.47
N GLU A 58 15.17 -1.09 4.00
CA GLU A 58 15.68 0.26 3.94
C GLU A 58 17.11 0.25 3.40
N LYS A 59 17.46 1.28 2.65
CA LYS A 59 18.84 1.55 2.25
C LYS A 59 19.29 2.82 2.95
N LYS A 60 20.41 2.72 3.64
CA LYS A 60 21.10 3.83 4.27
C LYS A 60 22.43 4.08 3.58
N LYS A 61 22.87 5.34 3.55
CA LYS A 61 24.24 5.68 3.16
C LYS A 61 25.17 5.14 4.25
N LYS A 62 26.21 4.39 3.87
CA LYS A 62 27.13 3.74 4.83
C LYS A 62 27.88 4.76 5.70
N GLU A 63 28.21 5.90 5.12
CA GLU A 63 29.05 6.93 5.76
C GLU A 63 28.26 7.81 6.73
N THR A 64 27.05 8.24 6.35
CA THR A 64 26.25 9.20 7.12
C THR A 64 25.09 8.55 7.89
N GLY A 65 24.74 7.30 7.56
CA GLY A 65 23.58 6.62 8.12
C GLY A 65 22.23 7.10 7.56
N GLU A 66 22.22 8.11 6.69
CA GLU A 66 21.01 8.71 6.14
C GLU A 66 20.22 7.73 5.29
N VAL A 67 18.90 7.71 5.46
CA VAL A 67 18.01 6.83 4.70
C VAL A 67 17.85 7.36 3.28
N VAL A 68 18.32 6.59 2.30
CA VAL A 68 18.16 6.89 0.87
C VAL A 68 16.77 6.47 0.38
N TRP A 69 16.29 5.30 0.83
CA TRP A 69 14.93 4.86 0.56
C TRP A 69 14.47 3.84 1.61
N LYS A 70 13.15 3.76 1.78
CA LYS A 70 12.49 2.81 2.68
C LYS A 70 11.26 2.23 1.99
N ARG A 71 11.03 0.93 2.16
CA ARG A 71 9.88 0.23 1.57
C ARG A 71 8.88 -0.20 2.63
N TYR A 72 7.62 0.14 2.40
CA TYR A 72 6.48 -0.28 3.20
C TYR A 72 5.66 -1.34 2.45
N PHE A 73 5.19 -2.35 3.16
CA PHE A 73 4.26 -3.36 2.65
C PHE A 73 2.93 -3.27 3.37
N CYS A 74 1.85 -3.55 2.65
CA CYS A 74 0.55 -3.83 3.24
C CYS A 74 0.60 -5.16 3.99
N PHE A 75 0.04 -5.17 5.19
CA PHE A 75 -0.12 -6.36 6.01
C PHE A 75 -1.58 -6.43 6.44
N LYS A 76 -2.26 -7.52 6.07
CA LYS A 76 -3.62 -7.77 6.53
C LYS A 76 -3.55 -8.44 7.90
N VAL A 77 -4.09 -7.80 8.93
CA VAL A 77 -4.28 -8.43 10.23
C VAL A 77 -5.56 -9.27 10.13
N PHE A 78 -5.44 -10.59 10.18
CA PHE A 78 -6.60 -11.49 10.27
C PHE A 78 -7.28 -11.28 11.63
N GLY A 79 -8.24 -10.33 11.72
CA GLY A 79 -8.84 -10.04 13.02
C GLY A 79 -9.89 -8.92 13.11
N SER A 80 -10.28 -8.26 12.04
CA SER A 80 -11.48 -7.42 12.05
C SER A 80 -12.19 -7.51 10.70
N LYS A 81 -13.51 -7.71 10.75
CA LYS A 81 -14.34 -8.15 9.62
C LYS A 81 -14.34 -7.13 8.48
N SER A 82 -13.65 -7.45 7.39
CA SER A 82 -14.11 -7.22 6.01
C SER A 82 -13.18 -7.97 5.04
N GLY A 83 -13.78 -8.82 4.22
CA GLY A 83 -13.11 -9.72 3.28
C GLY A 83 -12.57 -9.02 2.03
N ALA A 84 -11.83 -7.91 2.16
CA ALA A 84 -11.20 -7.26 1.02
C ALA A 84 -9.80 -7.86 0.73
N PRO A 85 -9.45 -8.18 -0.52
CA PRO A 85 -8.12 -8.67 -0.87
C PRO A 85 -7.05 -7.60 -0.59
N SER A 86 -5.85 -8.05 -0.18
CA SER A 86 -4.71 -7.19 0.13
C SER A 86 -4.34 -6.35 -1.10
N PRO A 87 -4.41 -5.01 -1.06
CA PRO A 87 -4.01 -4.20 -2.20
C PRO A 87 -2.49 -4.25 -2.33
N THR A 88 -2.01 -4.80 -3.44
CA THR A 88 -0.57 -4.80 -3.74
C THR A 88 -0.19 -3.37 -4.12
N LEU A 89 0.48 -2.65 -3.22
CA LEU A 89 1.04 -1.34 -3.55
C LEU A 89 2.20 -1.54 -4.54
N LYS A 90 1.89 -1.51 -5.84
CA LYS A 90 2.91 -1.56 -6.88
C LYS A 90 3.72 -0.26 -6.85
N ARG A 91 5.02 -0.40 -7.14
CA ARG A 91 5.99 0.71 -7.21
C ARG A 91 5.47 1.84 -8.11
N ALA A 92 5.50 3.07 -7.60
CA ALA A 92 5.53 4.27 -8.43
C ALA A 92 6.90 4.40 -9.11
#